data_AF-A0A7K6ND00-F1
#
_entry.id   AF-A0A7K6ND00-F1
#
_cell.length_a   1.000
_cell.length_b   1.000
_cell.length_c   1.000
_cell.angle_alpha   90.00
_cell.angle_beta   90.00
_cell.angle_gamma   90.00
#
_symmetry.space_group_name_H-M   'P 1'
#
loop_
_entity.id
_entity.type
_entity.pdbx_description
1 polymer ?
#
loop_
_entity_poly.entity_id
_entity_poly.type
_entity_poly.pdbx_seq_one_letter_code
_entity_poly.pdbx_strand_id
1 'polypeptide(L)'
;CAAPTRLRFATLTEEDGRINFFPVGTNVSYVCRPGYENTSASSPTSTCLENLVWSEAAELCRRRSCGQPGALPGGRMLILTDLQFGARVNVSCEDG
;
A
#
# COMPACT_ATOMS: atom_id res chain seq x y z
N CYS A 1 -16.49 13.71 -11.39
CA CYS A 1 -16.17 12.30 -11.19
C CYS A 1 -16.96 11.74 -10.01
N ALA A 2 -17.36 10.47 -10.10
CA ALA A 2 -17.86 9.71 -8.94
C ALA A 2 -16.71 9.37 -8.00
N ALA A 3 -16.98 8.55 -6.97
CA ALA A 3 -15.96 8.06 -6.05
C ALA A 3 -14.72 7.52 -6.81
N PRO A 4 -13.50 7.91 -6.39
CA PRO A 4 -12.26 7.41 -6.96
C PRO A 4 -12.10 5.90 -6.91
N THR A 5 -11.25 5.37 -7.79
CA THR A 5 -10.97 3.93 -7.84
C THR A 5 -10.26 3.48 -6.56
N ARG A 6 -10.62 2.30 -6.07
CA ARG A 6 -10.01 1.73 -4.86
C ARG A 6 -8.60 1.23 -5.17
N LEU A 7 -7.60 1.93 -4.66
CA LEU A 7 -6.20 1.50 -4.76
C LEU A 7 -5.90 0.34 -3.80
N ARG A 8 -5.02 -0.57 -4.22
CA ARG A 8 -4.58 -1.70 -3.40
C ARG A 8 -3.58 -1.30 -2.33
N PHE A 9 -2.76 -0.28 -2.60
CA PHE A 9 -1.70 0.20 -1.70
C PHE A 9 -2.12 1.41 -0.84
N ALA A 10 -3.16 2.13 -1.24
CA ALA A 10 -3.64 3.32 -0.56
C ALA A 10 -5.17 3.37 -0.45
N THR A 11 -5.67 4.25 0.40
CA THR A 11 -7.08 4.54 0.60
C THR A 11 -7.27 6.06 0.62
N LEU A 12 -8.45 6.55 0.27
CA LEU A 12 -8.74 7.98 0.36
C LEU A 12 -8.61 8.48 1.79
N THR A 13 -8.31 9.76 1.97
CA THR A 13 -8.43 10.43 3.26
C THR A 13 -9.87 10.33 3.78
N GLU A 14 -10.06 10.43 5.10
CA GLU A 14 -11.41 10.43 5.71
C GLU A 14 -12.29 11.58 5.19
N GLU A 15 -11.68 12.69 4.80
CA GLU A 15 -12.36 13.88 4.27
C GLU A 15 -12.88 13.61 2.85
N ASP A 16 -12.01 13.16 1.95
CA ASP A 16 -12.37 12.82 0.57
C ASP A 16 -13.27 11.58 0.50
N GLY A 17 -13.10 10.63 1.43
CA GLY A 17 -13.91 9.41 1.49
C GLY A 17 -15.39 9.63 1.80
N ARG A 18 -15.77 10.82 2.30
CA ARG A 18 -17.16 11.20 2.59
C ARG A 18 -17.85 11.89 1.41
N ILE A 19 -17.09 12.29 0.39
CA ILE A 19 -17.60 13.03 -0.75
C ILE A 19 -17.98 12.06 -1.87
N ASN A 20 -19.21 12.18 -2.36
CA ASN A 20 -19.73 11.31 -3.42
C ASN A 20 -19.51 11.85 -4.84
N PHE A 21 -19.29 13.17 -4.95
CA PHE A 21 -19.18 13.85 -6.23
C PHE A 21 -18.06 14.90 -6.20
N PHE A 22 -17.16 14.81 -7.17
CA PHE A 22 -16.02 15.71 -7.30
C PHE A 22 -16.11 16.42 -8.66
N PRO A 23 -16.11 17.76 -8.73
CA PRO A 23 -16.06 18.45 -10.00
C PRO A 23 -14.75 18.18 -10.76
N VAL A 24 -14.74 18.47 -12.06
CA VAL A 24 -13.53 18.37 -12.89
C VAL A 24 -12.47 19.33 -12.34
N GLY A 25 -11.22 18.87 -12.30
CA GLY A 25 -10.09 19.61 -11.71
C GLY A 25 -9.93 19.42 -10.21
N THR A 26 -10.85 18.72 -9.52
CA THR A 26 -10.64 18.37 -8.10
C THR A 26 -9.53 17.34 -7.94
N ASN A 27 -8.64 17.59 -6.98
CA ASN A 27 -7.58 16.67 -6.59
C ASN A 27 -7.91 16.05 -5.23
N VAL A 28 -7.87 14.73 -5.15
CA VAL A 28 -8.07 13.98 -3.90
C VAL A 28 -6.76 13.38 -3.43
N SER A 29 -6.58 13.32 -2.12
CA SER A 29 -5.39 12.75 -1.50
C SER A 29 -5.66 11.35 -0.97
N TYR A 30 -4.64 10.51 -1.01
CA TYR A 30 -4.67 9.16 -0.48
C TYR A 30 -3.66 8.99 0.65
N VAL A 31 -4.00 8.09 1.57
CA VAL A 31 -3.15 7.63 2.67
C VAL A 31 -2.81 6.16 2.46
N CYS A 32 -1.57 5.77 2.78
CA CYS A 32 -1.14 4.39 2.62
C CYS A 32 -1.94 3.46 3.53
N ARG A 33 -2.34 2.29 3.00
CA ARG A 33 -3.05 1.29 3.79
C ARG A 33 -2.14 0.72 4.89
N PRO A 34 -2.72 0.16 5.97
CA PRO A 34 -1.96 -0.60 6.95
C PRO A 34 -1.09 -1.68 6.27
N GLY A 35 0.17 -1.79 6.68
CA GLY A 35 1.15 -2.66 6.02
C GLY A 35 1.90 -2.02 4.85
N TYR A 36 1.50 -0.81 4.44
CA TYR A 36 2.23 0.01 3.47
C TYR A 36 2.86 1.24 4.13
N GLU A 37 3.89 1.76 3.49
CA GLU A 37 4.72 2.88 3.91
C GLU A 37 4.86 3.86 2.74
N ASN A 38 4.76 5.16 3.02
CA ASN A 38 4.98 6.18 2.02
C ASN A 38 6.49 6.34 1.79
N THR A 39 6.94 6.11 0.55
CA THR A 39 8.35 6.24 0.16
C THR A 39 8.72 7.65 -0.27
N SER A 40 7.79 8.60 -0.21
CA SER A 40 7.98 9.98 -0.64
C SER A 40 7.48 10.98 0.40
N ALA A 41 7.94 12.22 0.30
CA ALA A 41 7.47 13.31 1.15
C ALA A 41 6.03 13.74 0.80
N SER A 42 5.54 13.38 -0.39
CA SER A 42 4.19 13.68 -0.86
C SER A 42 3.25 12.48 -0.72
N SER A 43 1.97 12.76 -0.47
CA SER A 43 0.92 11.75 -0.53
C SER A 43 0.55 11.42 -1.98
N PRO A 44 0.13 10.16 -2.27
CA PRO A 44 -0.47 9.85 -3.55
C PRO A 44 -1.71 10.71 -3.76
N THR A 45 -1.85 11.29 -4.94
CA THR A 45 -2.97 12.17 -5.31
C THR A 45 -3.56 11.74 -6.65
N SER A 46 -4.83 12.03 -6.87
CA SER A 46 -5.51 11.76 -8.14
C SER A 46 -6.44 12.91 -8.48
N THR A 47 -6.42 13.32 -9.75
CA THR A 47 -7.19 14.45 -10.24
C THR A 47 -8.34 13.96 -11.09
N CYS A 48 -9.52 14.54 -10.88
CA CYS A 48 -10.67 14.32 -11.75
C CYS A 48 -10.45 15.05 -13.08
N LEU A 49 -10.25 14.30 -14.16
CA LEU A 49 -10.01 14.83 -15.50
C LEU A 49 -11.32 15.25 -16.18
N GLU A 50 -11.23 16.01 -17.28
CA GLU A 50 -12.40 16.52 -18.01
C GLU A 50 -13.30 15.41 -18.56
N ASN A 51 -12.72 14.24 -18.85
CA ASN A 51 -13.44 13.04 -19.28
C ASN A 51 -14.17 12.30 -18.14
N LEU A 52 -14.26 12.90 -16.95
CA LEU A 52 -14.84 12.31 -15.74
C LEU A 52 -14.13 11.03 -15.25
N VAL A 53 -12.88 10.82 -15.67
CA VAL A 53 -12.02 9.73 -15.21
C VAL A 53 -10.97 10.28 -14.24
N TRP A 54 -10.64 9.49 -13.23
CA TRP A 54 -9.57 9.81 -12.30
C TRP A 54 -8.20 9.57 -12.94
N SER A 55 -7.28 10.50 -12.76
CA SER A 55 -5.89 10.33 -13.20
C SER A 55 -5.21 9.19 -12.44
N GLU A 56 -4.18 8.61 -13.04
CA GLU A 56 -3.37 7.60 -12.35
C GLU A 56 -2.72 8.21 -11.10
N ALA A 57 -2.92 7.55 -9.95
CA ALA A 57 -2.30 7.96 -8.70
C ALA A 57 -0.90 7.35 -8.63
N ALA A 58 0.11 8.18 -8.35
CA ALA A 58 1.49 7.71 -8.22
C ALA A 58 1.59 6.62 -7.13
N GLU A 59 2.32 5.53 -7.43
CA GLU A 59 2.52 4.41 -6.50
C GLU A 59 3.56 4.74 -5.42
N LEU A 60 3.24 5.71 -4.56
CA LEU A 60 4.12 6.20 -3.49
C LEU A 60 4.06 5.32 -2.23
N CYS A 61 3.08 4.41 -2.12
CA CYS A 61 2.96 3.50 -0.99
C CYS A 61 3.54 2.13 -1.33
N ARG A 62 4.62 1.74 -0.67
CA ARG A 62 5.23 0.41 -0.81
C ARG A 62 4.95 -0.48 0.39
N ARG A 63 5.02 -1.80 0.18
CA ARG A 63 4.86 -2.78 1.27
C ARG A 63 5.98 -2.57 2.28
N ARG A 64 5.62 -2.43 3.56
CA ARG A 64 6.60 -2.32 4.65
C ARG A 64 7.47 -3.57 4.70
N SER A 65 8.74 -3.38 5.00
CA SER A 65 9.64 -4.49 5.31
C SER A 65 9.41 -4.96 6.74
N CYS A 66 9.29 -6.28 6.93
CA CYS A 66 9.26 -6.93 8.24
C CYS A 66 10.67 -7.00 8.87
N GLY A 67 11.72 -6.66 8.11
CA GLY A 67 13.10 -6.82 8.51
C GLY A 67 13.57 -8.28 8.40
N GLN A 68 14.89 -8.47 8.57
CA GLN A 68 15.47 -9.82 8.61
C GLN A 68 14.96 -10.52 9.87
N PRO A 69 14.32 -11.70 9.75
CA PRO A 69 13.99 -12.50 10.91
C PRO A 69 15.26 -12.93 11.64
N GLY A 70 15.21 -13.00 12.97
CA GLY A 70 16.35 -13.39 13.80
C GLY A 70 16.84 -14.81 13.47
N ALA A 71 18.13 -15.07 13.74
CA ALA A 71 18.71 -16.40 13.58
C ALA A 71 17.96 -17.41 14.47
N LEU A 72 17.63 -18.57 13.90
CA LEU A 72 16.92 -19.63 14.59
C LEU A 72 17.91 -20.76 14.92
N PRO A 73 18.49 -20.82 16.13
CA PRO A 73 19.47 -21.84 16.47
C PRO A 73 18.82 -23.23 16.48
N GLY A 74 19.46 -24.21 15.85
CA GLY A 74 18.93 -25.59 15.73
C GLY A 74 17.77 -25.73 14.73
N GLY A 75 17.57 -24.74 13.85
CA GLY A 75 16.57 -24.83 12.79
C GLY A 75 16.95 -24.00 11.58
N ARG A 76 16.15 -24.14 10.53
CA ARG A 76 16.27 -23.42 9.26
C ARG A 76 15.02 -22.62 8.99
N MET A 77 15.22 -21.42 8.44
CA MET A 77 14.15 -20.56 7.95
C MET A 77 14.27 -20.39 6.44
N LEU A 78 13.17 -20.66 5.73
CA LEU A 78 13.06 -20.54 4.29
C LEU A 78 12.18 -19.33 3.96
N ILE A 79 12.79 -18.32 3.35
CA ILE A 79 12.08 -17.16 2.81
C ILE A 79 11.44 -17.58 1.49
N LEU A 80 10.11 -17.60 1.42
CA LEU A 80 9.40 -18.14 0.25
C LEU A 80 9.32 -17.12 -0.90
N THR A 81 9.15 -15.83 -0.58
CA THR A 81 9.01 -14.77 -1.57
C THR A 81 9.93 -13.60 -1.27
N ASP A 82 9.63 -12.88 -0.20
CA ASP A 82 10.33 -11.70 0.27
C ASP A 82 10.08 -11.56 1.78
N LEU A 83 10.51 -10.45 2.37
CA LEU A 83 10.27 -10.12 3.78
C LEU A 83 9.38 -8.88 3.92
N GLN A 84 8.49 -8.65 2.95
CA GLN A 84 7.58 -7.51 2.94
C GLN A 84 6.20 -7.90 3.46
N PHE A 85 5.35 -6.90 3.72
CA PHE A 85 3.99 -7.12 4.16
C PHE A 85 3.23 -8.09 3.24
N GLY A 86 2.64 -9.14 3.85
CA GLY A 86 1.94 -10.22 3.14
C GLY A 86 2.83 -11.40 2.73
N ALA A 87 4.15 -11.34 2.97
CA ALA A 87 5.05 -12.46 2.72
C ALA A 87 4.89 -13.59 3.73
N ARG A 88 5.42 -14.77 3.36
CA ARG A 88 5.43 -15.96 4.20
C ARG A 88 6.83 -16.54 4.29
N VAL A 89 7.19 -17.01 5.47
CA VAL A 89 8.41 -17.76 5.73
C VAL A 89 8.04 -19.12 6.28
N ASN A 90 8.81 -20.14 5.94
CA ASN A 90 8.64 -21.47 6.52
C ASN A 90 9.77 -21.74 7.51
N VAL A 91 9.45 -22.22 8.69
CA VAL A 91 10.43 -22.50 9.74
C VAL A 91 10.38 -23.99 10.04
N SER A 92 11.55 -24.63 10.08
CA SER A 92 11.65 -26.03 10.46
C SER A 92 12.86 -26.25 11.37
N CYS A 93 12.68 -26.96 12.46
CA CYS A 93 13.79 -27.39 13.31
C CYS A 93 14.53 -28.57 12.68
N GLU A 94 15.82 -28.68 12.97
CA GLU A 94 16.57 -29.89 12.68
C GLU A 94 16.20 -30.98 13.69
N ASP A 95 16.21 -32.24 13.25
CA ASP A 95 15.88 -33.37 14.12
C ASP A 95 16.92 -33.53 15.24
N GLY A 96 16.43 -33.78 16.46
CA GLY A 96 17.21 -34.02 17.67
C GLY A 96 16.51 -35.00 18.59
#